data_AF-A0A924Q026-F1
#
_entry.id   AF-A0A924Q026-F1
#
_cell.length_a   1.000
_cell.length_b   1.000
_cell.length_c   1.000
_cell.angle_alpha   90.00
_cell.angle_beta   90.00
_cell.angle_gamma   90.00
#
_symmetry.space_group_name_H-M   'P 1'
#
loop_
_entity.id
_entity.type
_entity.pdbx_description
1 polymer ?
#
loop_
_entity_poly.entity_id
_entity_poly.type
_entity_poly.pdbx_seq_one_letter_code
_entity_poly.pdbx_strand_id
1 'polypeptide(L)'
;MRDSMLNFLAIMLTTVALLMVTAALWPMGRLLAQLPSGPLRAQWRVLAGLALVFIVGDVFYLVAFSERHQSPTDLLVPAMFLGCGWFVWLSTHSSLATVLNLRHLSSLDRTQVTDALTGLRSRHSLDALMRQEMQRAKRHGLAVSLLLLDIDHFAD
;
A
#
# COMPACT_ATOMS: atom_id res chain seq x y z
N MET A 1 -28.98 -12.53 -35.47
CA MET A 1 -29.08 -12.81 -34.01
C MET A 1 -27.72 -12.96 -33.35
N ARG A 2 -26.77 -13.75 -33.90
CA ARG A 2 -25.44 -13.95 -33.29
C ARG A 2 -24.62 -12.65 -33.15
N ASP A 3 -24.64 -11.78 -34.16
CA ASP A 3 -23.84 -10.54 -34.16
C ASP A 3 -24.41 -9.48 -33.20
N SER A 4 -25.74 -9.45 -33.05
CA SER A 4 -26.44 -8.58 -32.10
C SER A 4 -26.13 -8.96 -30.64
N MET A 5 -25.97 -10.25 -30.35
CA MET A 5 -25.64 -10.76 -29.02
C MET A 5 -24.18 -10.50 -28.65
N LEU A 6 -23.26 -10.60 -29.63
CA LEU A 6 -21.84 -10.28 -29.43
C LEU A 6 -21.61 -8.80 -29.14
N ASN A 7 -22.30 -7.90 -29.86
CA ASN A 7 -22.19 -6.46 -29.62
C ASN A 7 -22.71 -6.08 -28.23
N PHE A 8 -23.84 -6.66 -27.80
CA PHE A 8 -24.40 -6.42 -26.47
C PHE A 8 -23.45 -6.89 -25.34
N LEU A 9 -22.85 -8.07 -25.49
CA LEU A 9 -21.87 -8.61 -24.53
C LEU A 9 -20.59 -7.75 -24.46
N ALA A 10 -20.08 -7.27 -25.60
CA ALA A 10 -18.89 -6.42 -25.65
C ALA A 10 -19.11 -5.08 -24.95
N ILE A 11 -20.27 -4.45 -25.17
CA ILE A 11 -20.66 -3.20 -24.52
C ILE A 11 -20.85 -3.41 -23.01
N MET A 12 -21.48 -4.51 -22.59
CA MET A 12 -21.64 -4.83 -21.18
C MET A 12 -20.28 -5.04 -20.47
N LEU A 13 -19.35 -5.79 -21.08
CA LEU A 13 -18.04 -6.04 -20.48
C LEU A 13 -17.22 -4.75 -20.32
N THR A 14 -17.21 -3.90 -21.35
CA THR A 14 -16.43 -2.65 -21.35
C THR A 14 -17.00 -1.61 -20.39
N THR A 15 -18.33 -1.52 -20.28
CA THR A 15 -18.98 -0.65 -19.28
C THR A 15 -18.71 -1.09 -17.85
N VAL A 16 -18.73 -2.40 -17.57
CA VAL A 16 -18.37 -2.93 -16.26
C VAL A 16 -16.89 -2.66 -15.94
N ALA A 17 -15.98 -2.86 -16.89
CA ALA A 17 -14.56 -2.54 -16.72
C ALA A 17 -14.34 -1.06 -16.38
N LEU A 18 -14.98 -0.15 -17.13
CA LEU A 18 -14.90 1.29 -16.91
C LEU A 18 -15.39 1.70 -15.50
N LEU A 19 -16.51 1.12 -15.04
CA LEU A 19 -17.05 1.36 -13.71
C LEU A 19 -16.12 0.85 -12.61
N MET A 20 -15.47 -0.30 -12.80
CA MET A 20 -14.53 -0.87 -11.84
C MET A 20 -13.27 0.01 -11.70
N VAL A 21 -12.72 0.48 -12.82
CA VAL A 21 -11.51 1.31 -12.81
C VAL A 21 -11.79 2.70 -12.24
N THR A 22 -12.95 3.29 -12.54
CA THR A 22 -13.35 4.58 -11.95
C THR A 22 -13.60 4.47 -10.45
N ALA A 23 -14.23 3.39 -9.98
CA ALA A 23 -14.38 3.14 -8.54
C ALA A 23 -13.03 2.97 -7.82
N ALA A 24 -12.02 2.42 -8.50
CA ALA A 24 -10.67 2.26 -7.95
C ALA A 24 -9.91 3.59 -7.76
N LEU A 25 -10.28 4.66 -8.48
CA LEU A 25 -9.65 5.98 -8.32
C LEU A 25 -10.00 6.65 -6.98
N TRP A 26 -11.18 6.36 -6.41
CA TRP A 26 -11.62 6.94 -5.14
C TRP A 26 -10.71 6.61 -3.93
N PRO A 27 -10.41 5.33 -3.63
CA PRO A 27 -9.48 5.00 -2.55
C PRO A 27 -8.05 5.46 -2.84
N MET A 28 -7.65 5.48 -4.11
CA MET A 28 -6.35 6.00 -4.57
C MET A 28 -6.14 7.45 -4.15
N GLY A 29 -7.14 8.31 -4.39
CA GLY A 29 -7.12 9.73 -4.02
C GLY A 29 -7.05 9.95 -2.51
N ARG A 30 -7.80 9.15 -1.73
CA ARG A 30 -7.75 9.21 -0.26
C ARG A 30 -6.38 8.83 0.29
N LEU A 31 -5.73 7.82 -0.27
CA LEU A 31 -4.37 7.41 0.13
C LEU A 31 -3.32 8.47 -0.23
N LEU A 32 -3.40 9.05 -1.42
CA LEU A 32 -2.53 10.13 -1.87
C LEU A 32 -2.64 11.40 -1.01
N ALA A 33 -3.80 11.66 -0.42
CA ALA A 33 -4.03 12.80 0.48
C ALA A 33 -3.41 12.59 1.88
N GLN A 34 -3.27 11.34 2.35
CA GLN A 34 -2.77 11.03 3.70
C GLN A 34 -1.28 10.68 3.75
N LEU A 35 -0.64 10.48 2.59
CA LEU A 35 0.76 10.07 2.51
C LEU A 35 1.72 11.27 2.49
N PRO A 36 2.71 11.32 3.41
CA PRO A 36 3.77 12.32 3.36
C PRO A 36 4.59 12.21 2.06
N SER A 37 5.14 13.33 1.60
CA SER A 37 5.94 13.40 0.37
C SER A 37 7.16 12.49 0.45
N GLY A 38 7.10 11.35 -0.25
CA GLY A 38 8.15 10.34 -0.32
C GLY A 38 8.03 9.47 -1.58
N PRO A 39 8.95 8.50 -1.77
CA PRO A 39 8.98 7.63 -2.95
C PRO A 39 7.69 6.82 -3.14
N LEU A 40 6.99 6.52 -2.04
CA LEU A 40 5.69 5.87 -2.05
C LEU A 40 4.65 6.70 -2.82
N ARG A 41 4.59 8.02 -2.61
CA ARG A 41 3.61 8.90 -3.29
C ARG A 41 3.81 8.93 -4.80
N ALA A 42 5.06 8.75 -5.28
CA ALA A 42 5.35 8.64 -6.71
C ALA A 42 4.84 7.32 -7.30
N GLN A 43 5.00 6.20 -6.59
CA GLN A 43 4.46 4.90 -7.01
C GLN A 43 2.93 4.94 -7.15
N TRP A 44 2.23 5.57 -6.19
CA TRP A 44 0.78 5.76 -6.27
C TRP A 44 0.35 6.69 -7.43
N ARG A 45 1.15 7.71 -7.79
CA ARG A 45 0.88 8.52 -9.00
C ARG A 45 1.06 7.73 -10.30
N VAL A 46 2.06 6.86 -10.38
CA VAL A 46 2.31 6.02 -11.55
C VAL A 46 1.14 5.05 -11.76
N LEU A 47 0.67 4.42 -10.69
CA LEU A 47 -0.51 3.54 -10.74
C LEU A 47 -1.79 4.31 -11.14
N ALA A 48 -1.99 5.53 -10.61
CA ALA A 48 -3.13 6.36 -11.00
C ALA A 48 -3.05 6.79 -12.48
N GLY A 49 -1.86 7.10 -12.97
CA GLY A 49 -1.61 7.40 -14.39
C GLY A 49 -1.89 6.20 -15.29
N LEU A 50 -1.45 5.00 -14.90
CA LEU A 50 -1.77 3.75 -15.58
C LEU A 50 -3.28 3.52 -15.65
N ALA A 51 -4.00 3.64 -14.53
CA ALA A 51 -5.46 3.49 -14.50
C ALA A 51 -6.16 4.49 -15.44
N LEU A 52 -5.66 5.72 -15.53
CA LEU A 52 -6.21 6.75 -16.42
C LEU A 52 -5.97 6.40 -17.90
N VAL A 53 -4.79 5.86 -18.25
CA VAL A 53 -4.50 5.35 -19.60
C VAL A 53 -5.46 4.21 -19.97
N PHE A 54 -5.78 3.32 -19.03
CA PHE A 54 -6.77 2.26 -19.25
C PHE A 54 -8.18 2.82 -19.51
N ILE A 55 -8.63 3.78 -18.71
CA ILE A 55 -9.92 4.46 -18.92
C ILE A 55 -10.00 5.07 -20.33
N VAL A 56 -8.93 5.74 -20.78
CA VAL A 56 -8.87 6.34 -22.11
C VAL A 56 -8.91 5.26 -23.20
N GLY A 57 -8.19 4.16 -23.01
CA GLY A 57 -8.21 3.01 -23.92
C GLY A 57 -9.59 2.37 -24.04
N ASP A 58 -10.27 2.17 -22.92
CA ASP A 58 -11.63 1.61 -22.87
C ASP A 58 -12.63 2.53 -23.57
N VAL A 59 -12.59 3.83 -23.29
CA VAL A 59 -13.47 4.82 -23.93
C VAL A 59 -13.19 4.92 -25.44
N PHE A 60 -11.92 4.92 -25.85
CA PHE A 60 -11.54 4.94 -27.25
C PHE A 60 -12.03 3.68 -27.98
N TYR A 61 -11.88 2.50 -27.39
CA TYR A 61 -12.38 1.24 -27.93
C TYR A 61 -13.91 1.27 -28.09
N LEU A 62 -14.63 1.76 -27.09
CA LEU A 62 -16.09 1.85 -27.08
C LEU A 62 -16.63 2.78 -28.20
N VAL A 63 -15.93 3.90 -28.45
CA VAL A 63 -16.30 4.87 -29.51
C VAL A 63 -15.86 4.41 -30.90
N ALA A 64 -14.67 3.82 -31.04
CA ALA A 64 -14.11 3.45 -32.34
C ALA A 64 -14.76 2.21 -32.96
N PHE A 65 -15.30 1.30 -32.15
CA PHE A 65 -15.81 -0.01 -32.60
C PHE A 65 -17.32 -0.22 -32.40
N SER A 66 -18.11 0.81 -32.11
CA SER A 66 -19.53 0.67 -31.70
C SER A 66 -20.46 -0.07 -32.69
N GLU A 67 -20.07 -0.24 -33.96
CA GLU A 67 -20.93 -0.82 -35.01
C GLU A 67 -20.34 -2.01 -35.81
N ARG A 68 -19.15 -2.53 -35.50
CA ARG A 68 -18.46 -3.53 -36.36
C ARG A 68 -17.98 -4.82 -35.68
N HIS A 69 -18.53 -5.18 -34.52
CA HIS A 69 -18.18 -6.45 -33.84
C HIS A 69 -18.74 -7.68 -34.57
N GLN A 70 -18.09 -8.11 -35.66
CA GLN A 70 -18.51 -9.26 -36.49
C GLN A 70 -17.71 -10.53 -36.20
N SER A 71 -16.63 -10.45 -35.42
CA SER A 71 -15.72 -11.58 -35.18
C SER A 71 -15.48 -11.83 -33.68
N PRO A 72 -15.41 -13.11 -33.23
CA PRO A 72 -15.03 -13.45 -31.86
C PRO A 72 -13.59 -13.04 -31.50
N THR A 73 -12.74 -12.70 -32.47
CA THR A 73 -11.40 -12.14 -32.22
C THR A 73 -11.43 -10.76 -31.57
N ASP A 74 -12.53 -10.01 -31.70
CA ASP A 74 -12.69 -8.70 -31.06
C ASP A 74 -12.87 -8.82 -29.54
N LEU A 75 -13.12 -10.02 -28.99
CA LEU A 75 -13.20 -10.24 -27.55
C LEU A 75 -11.81 -10.27 -26.87
N LEU A 76 -10.74 -10.45 -27.63
CA LEU A 76 -9.38 -10.57 -27.10
C LEU A 76 -8.90 -9.25 -26.49
N VAL A 77 -9.28 -8.13 -27.11
CA VAL A 77 -8.91 -6.78 -26.69
C VAL A 77 -9.57 -6.40 -25.36
N PRO A 78 -10.90 -6.52 -25.18
CA PRO A 78 -11.55 -6.34 -23.88
C PRO A 78 -11.04 -7.31 -22.78
N ALA A 79 -10.74 -8.56 -23.13
CA ALA A 79 -10.20 -9.53 -22.17
C ALA A 79 -8.80 -9.13 -21.67
N MET A 80 -7.96 -8.59 -22.55
CA MET A 80 -6.64 -8.08 -22.18
C MET A 80 -6.76 -6.85 -21.28
N PHE A 81 -7.69 -5.95 -21.58
CA PHE A 81 -7.98 -4.78 -20.73
C PHE A 81 -8.48 -5.18 -19.34
N LEU A 82 -9.39 -6.16 -19.24
CA LEU A 82 -9.86 -6.71 -17.96
C LEU A 82 -8.72 -7.32 -17.14
N GLY A 83 -7.84 -8.10 -17.77
CA GLY A 83 -6.70 -8.72 -17.10
C GLY A 83 -5.73 -7.69 -16.53
N CYS A 84 -5.45 -6.62 -17.27
CA CYS A 84 -4.58 -5.55 -16.81
C CYS A 84 -5.25 -4.69 -15.71
N GLY A 85 -6.54 -4.40 -15.81
CA GLY A 85 -7.28 -3.71 -14.76
C GLY A 85 -7.29 -4.50 -13.44
N TRP A 86 -7.52 -5.82 -13.52
CA TRP A 86 -7.43 -6.73 -12.39
C TRP A 86 -6.03 -6.74 -11.75
N PHE A 87 -4.98 -6.78 -12.58
CA PHE A 87 -3.60 -6.77 -12.12
C PHE A 87 -3.22 -5.46 -11.39
N VAL A 88 -3.66 -4.31 -11.92
CA VAL A 88 -3.44 -3.01 -11.27
C VAL A 88 -4.17 -2.95 -9.92
N TRP A 89 -5.41 -3.44 -9.84
CA TRP A 89 -6.16 -3.53 -8.59
C TRP A 89 -5.46 -4.42 -7.55
N LEU A 90 -5.00 -5.60 -7.98
CA LEU A 90 -4.30 -6.56 -7.11
C LEU A 90 -2.98 -5.97 -6.57
N SER A 91 -2.20 -5.33 -7.45
CA SER A 91 -0.93 -4.69 -7.07
C SER A 91 -1.13 -3.58 -6.02
N THR A 92 -2.23 -2.84 -6.16
CA THR A 92 -2.63 -1.78 -5.22
C THR A 92 -3.03 -2.35 -3.87
N HIS A 93 -3.77 -3.46 -3.85
CA HIS A 93 -4.23 -4.11 -2.63
C HIS A 93 -3.06 -4.70 -1.80
N SER A 94 -2.10 -5.36 -2.46
CA SER A 94 -0.93 -5.95 -1.79
C SER A 94 -0.01 -4.89 -1.18
N SER A 95 0.20 -3.77 -1.87
CA SER A 95 1.10 -2.70 -1.40
C SER A 95 0.57 -1.99 -0.14
N LEU A 96 -0.75 -1.82 -0.04
CA LEU A 96 -1.38 -1.20 1.13
C LEU A 96 -1.26 -2.09 2.38
N ALA A 97 -1.43 -3.41 2.21
CA ALA A 97 -1.29 -4.38 3.29
C ALA A 97 0.14 -4.40 3.87
N THR A 98 1.17 -4.33 3.00
CA THR A 98 2.57 -4.29 3.45
C THR A 98 2.88 -3.03 4.24
N VAL A 99 2.41 -1.86 3.80
CA VAL A 99 2.70 -0.58 4.47
C VAL A 99 1.97 -0.48 5.82
N LEU A 100 0.73 -0.98 5.91
CA LEU A 100 0.00 -1.04 7.17
C LEU A 100 0.63 -2.02 8.15
N ASN A 101 1.08 -3.19 7.70
CA ASN A 101 1.81 -4.15 8.53
C ASN A 101 3.13 -3.57 9.06
N LEU A 102 3.89 -2.89 8.20
CA LEU A 102 5.13 -2.22 8.63
C LEU A 102 4.85 -1.11 9.65
N ARG A 103 3.77 -0.35 9.49
CA ARG A 103 3.35 0.65 10.49
C ARG A 103 2.95 0.00 11.80
N HIS A 104 2.16 -1.07 11.77
CA HIS A 104 1.77 -1.81 12.98
C HIS A 104 2.98 -2.36 13.73
N LEU A 105 3.94 -2.96 13.02
CA LEU A 105 5.19 -3.43 13.61
C LEU A 105 6.00 -2.27 14.21
N SER A 106 6.13 -1.14 13.49
CA SER A 106 6.84 0.03 13.99
C SER A 106 6.16 0.73 15.18
N SER A 107 4.82 0.68 15.27
CA SER A 107 4.09 1.22 16.40
C SER A 107 4.21 0.30 17.61
N LEU A 108 4.20 -1.01 17.43
CA LEU A 108 4.45 -1.97 18.52
C LEU A 108 5.87 -1.76 19.10
N ASP A 109 6.87 -1.56 18.25
CA ASP A 109 8.25 -1.25 18.69
C ASP A 109 8.36 0.10 19.42
N ARG A 110 7.51 1.08 19.10
CA ARG A 110 7.54 2.39 19.75
C ARG A 110 6.78 2.44 21.08
N THR A 111 5.90 1.48 21.39
CA THR A 111 4.98 1.59 22.53
C THR A 111 5.51 1.00 23.84
N GLN A 112 6.67 0.36 23.85
CA GLN A 112 7.30 -0.08 25.12
C GLN A 112 8.49 0.80 25.50
N VAL A 113 8.27 2.10 25.68
CA VAL A 113 9.26 2.97 26.36
C VAL A 113 9.28 2.65 27.87
N THR A 114 8.15 2.22 28.41
CA THR A 114 7.94 1.89 29.83
C THR A 114 7.40 0.47 29.95
N ASP A 115 8.02 -0.33 30.79
CA ASP A 115 7.53 -1.63 31.22
C ASP A 115 6.21 -1.44 32.00
N ALA A 116 5.17 -2.18 31.62
CA ALA A 116 3.83 -1.99 32.16
C ALA A 116 3.69 -2.49 33.61
N LEU A 117 4.59 -3.37 34.06
CA LEU A 117 4.57 -3.96 35.41
C LEU A 117 5.25 -3.03 36.43
N THR A 118 6.31 -2.34 36.02
CA THR A 118 7.15 -1.53 36.91
C THR A 118 7.06 -0.02 36.66
N GLY A 119 6.51 0.41 35.52
CA GLY A 119 6.55 1.80 35.06
C GLY A 119 7.97 2.29 34.70
N LEU A 120 8.98 1.44 34.86
CA LEU A 120 10.37 1.76 34.54
C LEU A 120 10.61 1.66 33.05
N ARG A 121 11.70 2.28 32.61
CA ARG A 121 12.15 2.22 31.22
C ARG A 121 12.44 0.78 30.79
N SER A 122 11.90 0.37 29.65
CA SER A 122 12.13 -0.98 29.11
C SER A 122 13.60 -1.20 28.78
N ARG A 123 14.04 -2.46 28.75
CA ARG A 123 15.42 -2.83 28.38
C ARG A 123 15.85 -2.22 27.03
N HIS A 124 14.98 -2.22 26.03
CA HIS A 124 15.29 -1.64 24.72
C HIS A 124 15.56 -0.12 24.81
N SER A 125 14.84 0.58 25.68
CA SER A 125 15.05 2.02 25.90
C SER A 125 16.34 2.31 26.71
N LEU A 126 16.76 1.39 27.60
CA LEU A 126 18.04 1.46 28.29
C LEU A 126 19.21 1.37 27.30
N ASP A 127 19.18 0.42 26.36
CA ASP A 127 20.23 0.25 25.34
C ASP A 127 20.38 1.47 24.43
N ALA A 128 19.27 2.12 24.09
CA ALA A 128 19.28 3.37 23.32
C ALA A 128 19.91 4.52 24.14
N LEU A 129 19.52 4.67 25.41
CA LEU A 129 20.04 5.70 26.29
C LEU A 129 21.53 5.51 26.58
N MET A 130 21.97 4.27 26.83
CA MET A 130 23.37 3.93 27.05
C MET A 130 24.25 4.36 25.87
N ARG A 131 23.83 4.07 24.64
CA ARG A 131 24.57 4.49 23.43
C ARG A 131 24.71 6.01 23.36
N GLN A 132 23.65 6.74 23.69
CA GLN A 132 23.66 8.20 23.71
C GLN A 132 24.59 8.77 24.79
N GLU A 133 24.51 8.25 26.02
CA GLU A 133 25.35 8.70 27.13
C GLU A 133 26.83 8.31 26.94
N MET A 134 27.12 7.15 26.34
CA MET A 134 28.49 6.76 25.98
C MET A 134 29.10 7.72 24.96
N GLN A 135 28.33 8.14 23.95
CA GLN A 135 28.77 9.13 22.97
C GLN A 135 28.97 10.50 23.61
N ARG A 136 28.06 10.92 24.50
CA ARG A 136 28.15 12.18 25.24
C ARG A 136 29.40 12.19 26.14
N ALA A 137 29.63 11.11 26.87
CA ALA A 137 30.79 10.90 27.71
C ALA A 137 32.09 10.96 26.92
N LYS A 138 32.16 10.30 25.77
CA LYS A 138 33.32 10.37 24.87
C LYS A 138 33.57 11.80 24.35
N ARG A 139 32.52 12.57 24.07
CA ARG A 139 32.63 13.95 23.59
C ARG A 139 33.08 14.94 24.67
N HIS A 140 32.65 14.72 25.91
CA HIS A 140 32.88 15.65 27.02
C HIS A 140 33.92 15.16 28.04
N GLY A 141 34.53 13.99 27.80
CA GLY A 141 35.48 13.38 28.73
C GLY A 141 34.86 13.00 30.08
N LEU A 142 33.56 12.71 30.11
CA LEU A 142 32.84 12.36 31.35
C LEU A 142 32.95 10.86 31.64
N ALA A 143 32.97 10.49 32.92
CA ALA A 143 32.86 9.10 33.35
C ALA A 143 31.39 8.63 33.32
N VAL A 144 31.16 7.37 32.92
CA VAL A 144 29.83 6.73 32.93
C VAL A 144 29.87 5.54 33.89
N SER A 145 28.82 5.37 34.68
CA SER A 145 28.65 4.23 35.59
C SER A 145 27.30 3.56 35.33
N LEU A 146 27.25 2.22 35.47
CA LEU A 146 26.06 1.40 35.30
C LEU A 146 25.82 0.60 36.57
N LEU A 147 24.59 0.64 37.08
CA LEU A 147 24.12 -0.21 38.17
C LEU A 147 23.06 -1.16 37.63
N LEU A 148 23.26 -2.46 37.84
CA LEU A 148 22.30 -3.51 37.55
C LEU A 148 21.86 -4.12 38.88
N LEU A 149 20.55 -4.24 39.07
CA LEU A 149 19.93 -4.79 40.26
C LEU A 149 19.12 -6.01 39.82
N ASP A 150 19.31 -7.14 40.50
CA ASP A 150 18.52 -8.36 40.29
C ASP A 150 17.78 -8.69 41.59
N ILE A 151 16.60 -9.28 41.48
CA ILE A 151 15.80 -9.67 42.65
C ILE A 151 16.00 -11.16 42.87
N ASP A 152 16.69 -11.50 43.96
CA ASP A 152 16.86 -12.90 44.36
C ASP A 152 15.51 -13.52 44.78
N HIS A 153 15.26 -14.77 44.41
CA HIS A 153 14.05 -15.56 44.76
C HIS A 153 12.71 -15.00 44.23
N PHE A 154 12.64 -14.60 42.96
CA PHE A 154 11.39 -14.12 42.35
C PHE A 154 10.26 -15.17 42.22
N ALA A 155 10.51 -16.46 42.52
CA ALA A 155 9.61 -17.57 42.22
C ALA A 155 9.09 -18.35 43.44
N ASP A 156 9.40 -17.92 44.67
CA ASP A 156 8.86 -18.50 45.92
C ASP A 156 7.64 -17.71 46.41
#